data_AF-A0A1H0QXR3-F1
#
_entry.id   AF-A0A1H0QXR3-F1
#
_cell.length_a   1.000
_cell.length_b   1.000
_cell.length_c   1.000
_cell.angle_alpha   90.00
_cell.angle_beta   90.00
_cell.angle_gamma   90.00
#
_symmetry.space_group_name_H-M   'P 1'
#
loop_
_entity.id
_entity.type
_entity.pdbx_description
1 polymer ?
#
loop_
_entity_poly.entity_id
_entity_poly.type
_entity_poly.pdbx_seq_one_letter_code
_entity_poly.pdbx_strand_id
1 'polypeptide(L)'
;MAGHMKLGKLIVLYDSNDISLDGALNLSFGENMQKRAESADWEYLRIEDGNDISQIAEAIAAAKRNESQPTLIEIRTIIGYGSKVAGMNKAHGNPLGKEEAKATKAAYGWNYEEEFTVPKEVKAHFEQLKHKGEAKEEEWNKLLASYKAKYPLLGDELEQVINGSVSIDAADILTFDASKAISTRVASGEAINHYVKIVPSIFGGSADLSHSTMTDIKGEQPFAAESYSGRNIYFGVREHAMGAAGNGMALHGGVKPFVSTFFVFSDYLRRQSAWLRCKSCL
;
A
#
# COMPACT_ATOMS: atom_id res chain seq x y z
N MET A 1 -13.20 -3.15 -0.85
CA MET A 1 -12.73 -1.75 -0.88
C MET A 1 -11.95 -1.48 -2.15
N ALA A 2 -10.78 -2.09 -2.37
CA ALA A 2 -9.97 -1.83 -3.57
C ALA A 2 -10.71 -2.10 -4.91
N GLY A 3 -11.43 -3.22 -5.05
CA GLY A 3 -12.22 -3.50 -6.25
C GLY A 3 -13.37 -2.51 -6.44
N HIS A 4 -14.14 -2.21 -5.39
CA HIS A 4 -15.14 -1.13 -5.40
C HIS A 4 -14.56 0.22 -5.86
N MET A 5 -13.33 0.54 -5.46
CA MET A 5 -12.60 1.76 -5.86
C MET A 5 -11.87 1.64 -7.21
N LYS A 6 -11.97 0.50 -7.90
CA LYS A 6 -11.38 0.25 -9.23
C LYS A 6 -9.89 0.60 -9.32
N LEU A 7 -9.11 0.20 -8.31
CA LEU A 7 -7.69 0.52 -8.21
C LEU A 7 -6.82 -0.31 -9.18
N GLY A 8 -6.92 -0.10 -10.49
CA GLY A 8 -6.24 -0.93 -11.51
C GLY A 8 -4.72 -0.85 -11.54
N LYS A 9 -4.11 0.07 -10.79
CA LYS A 9 -2.65 0.10 -10.59
C LYS A 9 -2.17 -0.84 -9.47
N LEU A 10 -3.08 -1.43 -8.70
CA LEU A 10 -2.76 -2.36 -7.63
C LEU A 10 -2.67 -3.79 -8.17
N ILE A 11 -1.48 -4.38 -8.07
CA ILE A 11 -1.21 -5.76 -8.44
C ILE A 11 -0.67 -6.48 -7.21
N VAL A 12 -1.33 -7.56 -6.79
CA VAL A 12 -0.92 -8.40 -5.67
C VAL A 12 -0.40 -9.72 -6.21
N LEU A 13 0.84 -10.06 -5.86
CA LEU A 13 1.40 -11.39 -6.11
C LEU A 13 1.14 -12.26 -4.88
N TYR A 14 0.31 -13.29 -5.03
CA TYR A 14 -0.01 -14.23 -3.97
C TYR A 14 0.85 -15.49 -4.12
N ASP A 15 1.80 -15.65 -3.19
CA ASP A 15 2.56 -16.90 -3.03
C ASP A 15 1.65 -18.02 -2.50
N SER A 16 1.16 -18.86 -3.40
CA SER A 16 0.22 -19.96 -3.12
C SER A 16 0.99 -21.27 -3.08
N ASN A 17 1.42 -21.65 -1.87
CA ASN A 17 2.33 -22.78 -1.65
C ASN A 17 1.73 -23.94 -0.82
N ASP A 18 0.42 -23.88 -0.53
CA ASP A 18 -0.35 -24.84 0.28
C ASP A 18 0.16 -25.10 1.70
N ILE A 19 1.00 -24.24 2.25
CA ILE A 19 1.57 -24.41 3.58
C ILE A 19 1.32 -23.18 4.46
N SER A 20 0.90 -23.44 5.69
CA SER A 20 0.88 -22.49 6.79
C SER A 20 1.84 -22.93 7.90
N LEU A 21 1.98 -22.15 8.96
CA LEU A 21 2.90 -22.45 10.06
C LEU A 21 2.58 -23.81 10.71
N ASP A 22 1.30 -24.10 10.93
CA ASP A 22 0.85 -25.33 11.60
C ASP A 22 0.86 -26.58 10.70
N GLY A 23 1.05 -26.43 9.39
CA GLY A 23 1.06 -27.56 8.45
C GLY A 23 0.46 -27.24 7.09
N ALA A 24 -0.17 -28.24 6.49
CA ALA A 24 -0.91 -28.08 5.24
C ALA A 24 -2.01 -27.02 5.40
N LEU A 25 -2.14 -26.14 4.39
CA LEU A 25 -3.08 -25.02 4.39
C LEU A 25 -4.54 -25.50 4.52
N ASN A 26 -4.86 -26.66 3.96
CA ASN A 26 -6.21 -27.26 4.01
C ASN A 26 -6.71 -27.62 5.42
N LEU A 27 -5.84 -27.60 6.44
CA LEU A 27 -6.23 -27.80 7.84
C LEU A 27 -7.04 -26.62 8.40
N SER A 28 -6.84 -25.42 7.86
CA SER A 28 -7.47 -24.18 8.36
C SER A 28 -8.04 -23.28 7.27
N PHE A 29 -7.81 -23.60 5.99
CA PHE A 29 -8.22 -22.78 4.87
C PHE A 29 -8.75 -23.63 3.70
N GLY A 30 -10.01 -23.44 3.35
CA GLY A 30 -10.70 -24.17 2.28
C GLY A 30 -11.44 -23.27 1.29
N GLU A 31 -11.16 -21.96 1.30
CA GLU A 31 -11.82 -21.01 0.42
C GLU A 31 -11.29 -21.10 -1.01
N ASN A 32 -12.15 -20.80 -1.98
CA ASN A 32 -11.74 -20.62 -3.37
C ASN A 32 -11.31 -19.17 -3.60
N MET A 33 -9.99 -18.94 -3.72
CA MET A 33 -9.42 -17.61 -3.84
C MET A 33 -9.81 -16.88 -5.12
N GLN A 34 -9.94 -17.60 -6.24
CA GLN A 34 -10.45 -17.03 -7.50
C GLN A 34 -11.85 -16.44 -7.30
N LYS A 35 -12.79 -17.26 -6.84
CA LYS A 35 -14.19 -16.82 -6.61
C LYS A 35 -14.27 -15.67 -5.62
N ARG A 36 -13.43 -15.70 -4.57
CA ARG A 36 -13.36 -14.62 -3.58
C ARG A 36 -12.87 -13.31 -4.21
N ALA A 37 -11.82 -13.36 -5.03
CA ALA A 37 -11.28 -12.19 -5.73
C ALA A 37 -12.31 -11.63 -6.73
N GLU A 38 -12.88 -12.48 -7.58
CA GLU A 38 -13.90 -12.10 -8.56
C GLU A 38 -15.14 -11.49 -7.89
N SER A 39 -15.61 -12.05 -6.78
CA SER A 39 -16.74 -11.49 -6.01
C SER A 39 -16.47 -10.08 -5.45
N ALA A 40 -15.19 -9.71 -5.31
CA ALA A 40 -14.77 -8.42 -4.80
C ALA A 40 -14.36 -7.43 -5.91
N ASP A 41 -14.65 -7.75 -7.18
CA ASP A 41 -14.30 -6.98 -8.38
C ASP A 41 -12.77 -6.86 -8.58
N TRP A 42 -12.07 -8.00 -8.50
CA TRP A 42 -10.65 -8.12 -8.83
C TRP A 42 -10.47 -8.98 -10.08
N GLU A 43 -9.46 -8.64 -10.88
CA GLU A 43 -8.91 -9.58 -11.84
C GLU A 43 -8.21 -10.71 -11.10
N TYR A 44 -8.43 -11.95 -11.53
CA TYR A 44 -7.70 -13.10 -11.02
C TYR A 44 -6.90 -13.72 -12.17
N LEU A 45 -5.59 -13.82 -11.97
CA LEU A 45 -4.68 -14.55 -12.85
C LEU A 45 -4.02 -15.67 -12.04
N ARG A 46 -3.76 -16.80 -12.68
CA ARG A 46 -3.14 -17.96 -12.04
C ARG A 46 -1.96 -18.46 -12.86
N ILE A 47 -0.88 -18.75 -12.17
CA ILE A 47 0.35 -19.32 -12.72
C ILE A 47 0.61 -20.63 -11.99
N GLU A 48 0.64 -21.74 -12.74
CA GLU A 48 0.77 -23.08 -12.17
C GLU A 48 2.21 -23.45 -11.80
N ASP A 49 3.21 -22.80 -12.40
CA ASP A 49 4.62 -22.97 -12.07
C ASP A 49 5.27 -21.63 -11.71
N GLY A 50 5.51 -21.42 -10.41
CA GLY A 50 6.17 -20.23 -9.88
C GLY A 50 7.65 -20.09 -10.23
N ASN A 51 8.27 -21.10 -10.86
CA ASN A 51 9.62 -20.99 -11.43
C ASN A 51 9.59 -20.51 -12.89
N ASP A 52 8.44 -20.46 -13.54
CA ASP A 52 8.30 -19.88 -14.88
C ASP A 52 8.21 -18.36 -14.82
N ILE A 53 9.38 -17.73 -14.80
CA ILE A 53 9.52 -16.27 -14.77
C ILE A 53 8.93 -15.57 -16.00
N SER A 54 8.77 -16.28 -17.13
CA SER A 54 8.18 -15.72 -18.35
C SER A 54 6.67 -15.57 -18.16
N GLN A 55 6.00 -16.61 -17.65
CA GLN A 55 4.57 -16.54 -17.31
C GLN A 55 4.30 -15.47 -16.24
N ILE A 56 5.17 -15.33 -15.24
CA ILE A 56 5.05 -14.27 -14.23
C ILE A 56 5.15 -12.88 -14.86
N ALA A 57 6.14 -12.67 -15.75
CA ALA A 57 6.30 -11.39 -16.44
C ALA A 57 5.09 -11.07 -17.34
N GLU A 58 4.57 -12.06 -18.06
CA GLU A 58 3.38 -11.93 -18.92
C GLU A 58 2.13 -11.58 -18.10
N ALA A 59 1.92 -12.24 -16.95
CA ALA A 59 0.79 -11.97 -16.06
C ALA A 59 0.86 -10.56 -15.48
N ILE A 60 2.04 -10.10 -15.04
CA ILE A 60 2.22 -8.71 -14.56
C ILE A 60 1.96 -7.72 -15.70
N ALA A 61 2.40 -8.02 -16.93
CA ALA A 61 2.13 -7.18 -18.09
C ALA A 61 0.64 -7.14 -18.45
N ALA A 62 -0.08 -8.27 -18.31
CA ALA A 62 -1.53 -8.34 -18.48
C ALA A 62 -2.26 -7.50 -17.42
N ALA A 63 -1.92 -7.69 -16.15
CA ALA A 63 -2.48 -6.92 -15.04
C ALA A 63 -2.30 -5.41 -15.23
N LYS A 64 -1.12 -4.95 -15.69
CA LYS A 64 -0.88 -3.52 -15.99
C LYS A 64 -1.74 -2.94 -17.11
N ARG A 65 -2.28 -3.77 -18.02
CA ARG A 65 -3.20 -3.31 -19.07
C ARG A 65 -4.64 -3.17 -18.56
N ASN A 66 -4.96 -3.77 -17.42
CA ASN A 66 -6.28 -3.70 -16.83
C ASN A 66 -6.36 -2.55 -15.82
N GLU A 67 -6.70 -1.36 -16.32
CA GLU A 67 -6.81 -0.18 -15.46
C GLU A 67 -8.14 -0.11 -14.68
N SER A 68 -9.07 -1.03 -14.94
CA SER A 68 -10.44 -0.98 -14.43
C SER A 68 -10.66 -1.68 -13.09
N GLN A 69 -9.75 -2.57 -12.69
CA GLN A 69 -9.85 -3.36 -11.46
C GLN A 69 -8.47 -3.74 -10.94
N PRO A 70 -8.27 -3.85 -9.61
CA PRO A 70 -7.04 -4.41 -9.05
C PRO A 70 -6.87 -5.88 -9.47
N THR A 71 -5.63 -6.36 -9.55
CA THR A 71 -5.33 -7.73 -9.99
C THR A 71 -4.68 -8.55 -8.87
N LEU A 72 -5.20 -9.75 -8.65
CA LEU A 72 -4.59 -10.80 -7.82
C LEU A 72 -3.98 -11.85 -8.74
N ILE A 73 -2.66 -11.99 -8.69
CA ILE A 73 -1.93 -13.03 -9.43
C ILE A 73 -1.56 -14.13 -8.42
N GLU A 74 -2.26 -15.26 -8.50
CA GLU A 74 -1.91 -16.45 -7.72
C GLU A 74 -0.77 -17.19 -8.39
N ILE A 75 0.36 -17.29 -7.70
CA ILE A 75 1.57 -17.96 -8.16
C ILE A 75 1.73 -19.23 -7.36
N ARG A 76 1.63 -20.38 -8.03
CA ARG A 76 1.82 -21.68 -7.39
C ARG A 76 3.30 -21.96 -7.19
N THR A 77 3.71 -22.04 -5.93
CA THR A 77 5.10 -22.30 -5.58
C THR A 77 5.22 -23.50 -4.65
N ILE A 78 6.46 -23.94 -4.42
CA ILE A 78 6.79 -24.94 -3.41
C ILE A 78 7.61 -24.24 -2.34
N ILE A 79 7.07 -24.11 -1.13
CA ILE A 79 7.82 -23.54 0.00
C ILE A 79 9.10 -24.35 0.23
N GLY A 80 10.23 -23.67 0.42
CA GLY A 80 11.52 -24.33 0.62
C GLY A 80 11.97 -25.19 -0.57
N TYR A 81 11.56 -24.83 -1.79
CA TYR A 81 11.97 -25.47 -3.05
C TYR A 81 13.46 -25.88 -3.04
N GLY A 82 13.80 -27.02 -3.63
CA GLY A 82 15.18 -27.54 -3.66
C GLY A 82 15.71 -28.16 -2.35
N SER A 83 15.06 -27.94 -1.21
CA SER A 83 15.41 -28.61 0.06
C SER A 83 14.67 -29.94 0.24
N LYS A 84 15.15 -30.80 1.14
CA LYS A 84 14.47 -32.05 1.54
C LYS A 84 13.15 -31.84 2.27
N VAL A 85 12.94 -30.64 2.81
CA VAL A 85 11.69 -30.24 3.50
C VAL A 85 10.81 -29.37 2.61
N ALA A 86 11.08 -29.35 1.29
CA ALA A 86 10.25 -28.65 0.31
C ALA A 86 8.79 -29.12 0.41
N GLY A 87 7.85 -28.17 0.38
CA GLY A 87 6.42 -28.44 0.52
C GLY A 87 5.99 -28.82 1.94
N MET A 88 6.82 -28.58 2.95
CA MET A 88 6.49 -28.83 4.36
C MET A 88 6.58 -27.55 5.19
N ASN A 89 5.75 -27.44 6.24
CA ASN A 89 5.81 -26.31 7.19
C ASN A 89 7.15 -26.19 7.92
N LYS A 90 7.96 -27.26 7.97
CA LYS A 90 9.33 -27.23 8.48
C LYS A 90 10.22 -26.21 7.77
N ALA A 91 9.95 -25.88 6.50
CA ALA A 91 10.68 -24.88 5.73
C ALA A 91 10.30 -23.43 6.07
N HIS A 92 9.23 -23.20 6.85
CA HIS A 92 8.63 -21.86 7.04
C HIS A 92 9.44 -20.96 7.97
N GLY A 93 9.70 -21.42 9.20
CA GLY A 93 10.19 -20.57 10.29
C GLY A 93 11.53 -20.95 10.89
N ASN A 94 12.17 -22.01 10.40
CA ASN A 94 13.39 -22.56 10.99
C ASN A 94 14.57 -22.53 10.00
N PRO A 95 15.81 -22.31 10.47
CA PRO A 95 16.99 -22.53 9.66
C PRO A 95 17.04 -23.98 9.15
N LEU A 96 17.43 -24.18 7.89
CA LEU A 96 17.58 -25.52 7.30
C LEU A 96 18.71 -26.35 7.97
N GLY A 97 19.73 -25.67 8.48
CA GLY A 97 20.97 -26.29 8.96
C GLY A 97 22.02 -26.44 7.86
N LYS A 98 23.29 -26.61 8.26
CA LYS A 98 24.44 -26.56 7.33
C LYS A 98 24.41 -27.64 6.25
N GLU A 99 24.15 -28.88 6.65
CA GLU A 99 24.12 -30.02 5.71
C GLU A 99 22.98 -29.87 4.69
N GLU A 100 21.82 -29.43 5.14
CA GLU A 100 20.66 -29.24 4.27
C GLU A 100 20.83 -28.04 3.34
N ALA A 101 21.44 -26.95 3.83
CA ALA A 101 21.82 -25.82 2.99
C ALA A 101 22.81 -26.22 1.89
N LYS A 102 23.80 -27.08 2.20
CA LYS A 102 24.74 -27.62 1.21
C LYS A 102 24.03 -28.47 0.16
N ALA A 103 23.12 -29.35 0.58
CA ALA A 103 22.31 -30.17 -0.34
C ALA A 103 21.41 -29.31 -1.24
N THR A 104 20.77 -28.29 -0.66
CA THR A 104 19.91 -27.35 -1.39
C THR A 104 20.71 -26.55 -2.43
N LYS A 105 21.90 -26.05 -2.06
CA LYS A 105 22.84 -25.41 -3.03
C LYS A 105 23.17 -26.35 -4.19
N ALA A 106 23.48 -27.62 -3.90
CA ALA A 106 23.76 -28.61 -4.94
C ALA A 106 22.55 -28.84 -5.85
N ALA A 107 21.33 -28.89 -5.31
CA ALA A 107 20.09 -29.01 -6.09
C ALA A 107 19.88 -27.84 -7.06
N TYR A 108 20.35 -26.63 -6.71
CA TYR A 108 20.31 -25.45 -7.57
C TYR A 108 21.47 -25.37 -8.57
N GLY A 109 22.44 -26.30 -8.53
CA GLY A 109 23.70 -26.16 -9.27
C GLY A 109 24.56 -25.00 -8.77
N TRP A 110 24.37 -24.58 -7.51
CA TRP A 110 25.13 -23.50 -6.91
C TRP A 110 26.51 -23.98 -6.45
N ASN A 111 27.54 -23.64 -7.22
CA ASN A 111 28.91 -24.13 -7.04
C ASN A 111 29.83 -23.20 -6.24
N TYR A 112 29.32 -22.12 -5.65
CA TYR A 112 30.12 -21.23 -4.81
C TYR A 112 30.18 -21.74 -3.37
N GLU A 113 31.39 -21.99 -2.89
CA GLU A 113 31.64 -22.53 -1.54
C GLU A 113 31.43 -21.46 -0.46
N GLU A 114 31.93 -20.24 -0.70
CA GLU A 114 31.87 -19.13 0.24
C GLU A 114 30.41 -18.69 0.51
N GLU A 115 30.06 -18.58 1.78
CA GLU A 115 28.75 -18.07 2.20
C GLU A 115 28.58 -16.60 1.78
N PHE A 116 27.33 -16.19 1.54
CA PHE A 116 26.98 -14.82 1.10
C PHE A 116 27.64 -14.38 -0.22
N THR A 117 28.10 -15.31 -1.05
CA THR A 117 28.63 -15.01 -2.38
C THR A 117 27.53 -14.46 -3.30
N VAL A 118 27.81 -13.34 -3.97
CA VAL A 118 26.98 -12.79 -5.05
C VAL A 118 27.77 -12.84 -6.36
N PRO A 119 27.39 -13.68 -7.34
CA PRO A 119 28.08 -13.82 -8.62
C PRO A 119 28.20 -12.48 -9.36
N LYS A 120 29.27 -12.31 -10.14
CA LYS A 120 29.57 -11.04 -10.83
C LYS A 120 28.49 -10.69 -11.84
N GLU A 121 27.97 -11.68 -12.54
CA GLU A 121 26.88 -11.59 -13.51
C GLU A 121 25.57 -11.11 -12.86
N VAL A 122 25.27 -11.56 -11.63
CA VAL A 122 24.12 -11.09 -10.87
C VAL A 122 24.30 -9.61 -10.51
N LYS A 123 25.48 -9.22 -10.00
CA LYS A 123 25.77 -7.81 -9.70
C LYS A 123 25.65 -6.93 -10.95
N ALA A 124 26.21 -7.38 -12.06
CA ALA A 124 26.15 -6.66 -13.33
C ALA A 124 24.71 -6.50 -13.83
N HIS A 125 23.87 -7.54 -13.69
CA HIS A 125 22.45 -7.46 -14.03
C HIS A 125 21.70 -6.41 -13.20
N PHE A 126 21.90 -6.39 -11.87
CA PHE A 126 21.26 -5.41 -10.99
C PHE A 126 21.79 -3.98 -11.19
N GLU A 127 23.06 -3.79 -11.55
CA GLU A 127 23.60 -2.47 -11.89
C GLU A 127 22.93 -1.91 -13.16
N GLN A 128 22.64 -2.75 -14.15
CA GLN A 128 21.87 -2.33 -15.33
C GLN A 128 20.44 -1.88 -14.96
N LEU A 129 19.80 -2.53 -13.98
CA LEU A 129 18.48 -2.11 -13.50
C LEU A 129 18.53 -0.78 -12.77
N LYS A 130 19.58 -0.53 -11.98
CA LYS A 130 19.82 0.75 -11.32
C LYS A 130 19.94 1.88 -12.35
N HIS A 131 20.77 1.72 -13.38
CA HIS A 131 20.89 2.74 -14.44
C HIS A 131 19.58 3.00 -15.19
N LYS A 132 18.76 1.97 -15.42
CA LYS A 132 17.41 2.15 -16.00
C LYS A 132 16.49 2.93 -15.05
N GLY A 133 16.61 2.74 -13.73
CA GLY A 133 15.89 3.50 -12.73
C GLY A 133 16.30 4.97 -12.71
N GLU A 134 17.61 5.23 -12.67
CA GLU A 134 18.19 6.59 -12.71
C GLU A 134 17.73 7.36 -13.95
N ALA A 135 17.76 6.72 -15.12
CA ALA A 135 17.31 7.35 -16.37
C ALA A 135 15.82 7.74 -16.31
N LYS A 136 14.95 6.86 -15.78
CA LYS A 136 13.51 7.16 -15.63
C LYS A 136 13.24 8.28 -14.62
N GLU A 137 14.02 8.34 -13.54
CA GLU A 137 13.92 9.42 -12.56
C GLU A 137 14.39 10.75 -13.18
N GLU A 138 15.46 10.74 -13.98
CA GLU A 138 15.91 11.93 -14.70
C GLU A 138 14.86 12.44 -15.69
N GLU A 139 14.21 11.54 -16.44
CA GLU A 139 13.08 11.87 -17.31
C GLU A 139 11.91 12.49 -16.52
N TRP A 140 11.57 11.92 -15.37
CA TRP A 140 10.52 12.44 -14.50
C TRP A 140 10.87 13.82 -13.92
N ASN A 141 12.12 14.05 -13.52
CA ASN A 141 12.59 15.35 -13.03
C ASN A 141 12.51 16.44 -14.11
N LYS A 142 12.86 16.10 -15.37
CA LYS A 142 12.69 17.01 -16.52
C LYS A 142 11.22 17.33 -16.79
N LEU A 143 10.34 16.32 -16.68
CA LEU A 143 8.90 16.50 -16.80
C LEU A 143 8.35 17.40 -15.69
N LEU A 144 8.77 17.18 -14.44
CA LEU A 144 8.35 17.99 -13.30
C LEU A 144 8.80 19.44 -13.45
N ALA A 145 10.05 19.69 -13.87
CA ALA A 145 10.55 21.04 -14.14
C ALA A 145 9.73 21.75 -15.23
N SER A 146 9.39 21.03 -16.30
CA SER A 146 8.54 21.54 -17.38
C SER A 146 7.11 21.82 -16.92
N TYR A 147 6.56 20.95 -16.06
CA TYR A 147 5.24 21.13 -15.45
C TYR A 147 5.19 22.39 -14.58
N LYS A 148 6.20 22.61 -13.72
CA LYS A 148 6.30 23.83 -12.90
C LYS A 148 6.38 25.10 -13.73
N ALA A 149 7.18 25.10 -14.80
CA ALA A 149 7.27 26.26 -15.70
C ALA A 149 5.93 26.58 -16.38
N LYS A 150 5.15 25.55 -16.73
CA LYS A 150 3.86 25.68 -17.41
C LYS A 150 2.70 26.00 -16.46
N TYR A 151 2.75 25.49 -15.22
CA TYR A 151 1.72 25.65 -14.19
C TYR A 151 2.35 26.06 -12.85
N PRO A 152 2.84 27.31 -12.71
CA PRO A 152 3.63 27.72 -11.54
C PRO A 152 2.91 27.46 -10.20
N LEU A 153 1.64 27.86 -10.08
CA LEU A 153 0.86 27.68 -8.86
C LEU A 153 0.69 26.20 -8.47
N LEU A 154 0.32 25.34 -9.42
CA LEU A 154 0.17 23.90 -9.17
C LEU A 154 1.51 23.19 -9.00
N GLY A 155 2.56 23.70 -9.62
CA GLY A 155 3.93 23.20 -9.50
C GLY A 155 4.51 23.42 -8.10
N ASP A 156 4.29 24.62 -7.56
CA ASP A 156 4.68 24.97 -6.20
C ASP A 156 3.88 24.16 -5.17
N GLU A 157 2.56 24.03 -5.37
CA GLU A 157 1.70 23.18 -4.53
C GLU A 157 2.17 21.72 -4.54
N LEU A 158 2.42 21.14 -5.72
CA LEU A 158 2.89 19.77 -5.85
C LEU A 158 4.24 19.55 -5.17
N GLU A 159 5.18 20.48 -5.31
CA GLU A 159 6.48 20.42 -4.63
C GLU A 159 6.33 20.48 -3.10
N GLN A 160 5.52 21.40 -2.60
CA GLN A 160 5.22 21.52 -1.18
C GLN A 160 4.65 20.20 -0.63
N VAL A 161 3.72 19.61 -1.37
CA VAL A 161 3.04 18.36 -1.04
C VAL A 161 3.99 17.16 -1.05
N ILE A 162 4.85 17.04 -2.06
CA ILE A 162 5.88 15.98 -2.15
C ILE A 162 6.87 16.09 -0.98
N ASN A 163 7.29 17.32 -0.64
CA ASN A 163 8.18 17.58 0.49
C ASN A 163 7.48 17.45 1.86
N GLY A 164 6.15 17.31 1.86
CA GLY A 164 5.33 17.15 3.05
C GLY A 164 5.26 18.38 3.94
N SER A 165 5.63 19.56 3.43
CA SER A 165 5.64 20.82 4.16
C SER A 165 4.24 21.44 4.23
N VAL A 166 3.91 22.01 5.38
CA VAL A 166 2.65 22.72 5.62
C VAL A 166 2.99 23.98 6.38
N SER A 167 2.53 25.12 5.87
CA SER A 167 2.60 26.41 6.58
C SER A 167 1.18 26.87 6.85
N ILE A 168 0.92 27.31 8.08
CA ILE A 168 -0.34 27.92 8.49
C ILE A 168 0.03 29.24 9.13
N ASP A 169 -0.50 30.34 8.60
CA ASP A 169 -0.22 31.66 9.13
C ASP A 169 -0.92 31.83 10.48
N ALA A 170 -0.32 32.62 11.37
CA ALA A 170 -0.88 32.85 12.71
C ALA A 170 -2.30 33.45 12.68
N ALA A 171 -2.60 34.24 11.63
CA ALA A 171 -3.92 34.82 11.40
C ALA A 171 -4.99 33.77 11.00
N ASP A 172 -4.56 32.63 10.46
CA ASP A 172 -5.44 31.54 10.03
C ASP A 172 -5.61 30.45 11.08
N ILE A 173 -5.07 30.65 12.29
CA ILE A 173 -5.31 29.71 13.40
C ILE A 173 -6.78 29.81 13.82
N LEU A 174 -7.49 28.69 13.69
CA LEU A 174 -8.89 28.60 14.10
C LEU A 174 -9.01 28.77 15.62
N THR A 175 -9.86 29.71 16.06
CA THR A 175 -10.20 29.94 17.46
C THR A 175 -11.70 29.78 17.69
N PHE A 176 -12.07 29.39 18.91
CA PHE A 176 -13.46 29.22 19.31
C PHE A 176 -13.81 30.21 20.43
N ASP A 177 -15.03 30.71 20.39
CA ASP A 177 -15.58 31.59 21.43
C ASP A 177 -15.75 30.81 22.74
N ALA A 178 -14.98 31.19 23.76
CA ALA A 178 -14.99 30.54 25.07
C ALA A 178 -16.33 30.63 25.81
N SER A 179 -17.23 31.53 25.40
CA SER A 179 -18.57 31.67 25.98
C SER A 179 -19.60 30.67 25.43
N LYS A 180 -19.28 29.95 24.34
CA LYS A 180 -20.21 29.01 23.68
C LYS A 180 -19.81 27.57 23.94
N ALA A 181 -20.79 26.75 24.33
CA ALA A 181 -20.60 25.32 24.44
C ALA A 181 -20.56 24.67 23.05
N ILE A 182 -19.46 23.97 22.74
CA ILE A 182 -19.29 23.18 21.52
C ILE A 182 -18.71 21.81 21.87
N SER A 183 -19.26 20.75 21.31
CA SER A 183 -18.68 19.42 21.47
C SER A 183 -17.37 19.30 20.68
N THR A 184 -16.37 18.62 21.22
CA THR A 184 -15.04 18.51 20.58
C THR A 184 -15.08 17.84 19.21
N ARG A 185 -16.02 16.93 18.94
CA ARG A 185 -16.24 16.37 17.60
C ARG A 185 -16.70 17.42 16.59
N VAL A 186 -17.60 18.33 16.99
CA VAL A 186 -18.06 19.42 16.11
C VAL A 186 -16.93 20.42 15.89
N ALA A 187 -16.20 20.77 16.94
CA ALA A 187 -14.99 21.60 16.82
C ALA A 187 -13.92 20.97 15.90
N SER A 188 -13.74 19.64 15.96
CA SER A 188 -12.85 18.90 15.06
C SER A 188 -13.34 18.96 13.60
N GLY A 189 -14.64 18.84 13.37
CA GLY A 189 -15.22 18.98 12.03
C GLY A 189 -15.09 20.40 11.47
N GLU A 190 -15.26 21.41 12.30
CA GLU A 190 -14.98 22.81 11.94
C GLU A 190 -13.50 23.02 11.62
N ALA A 191 -12.60 22.42 12.40
CA ALA A 191 -11.16 22.47 12.13
C ALA A 191 -10.78 21.80 10.79
N ILE A 192 -11.31 20.61 10.49
CA ILE A 192 -11.10 19.94 9.20
C ILE A 192 -11.55 20.87 8.06
N ASN A 193 -12.77 21.40 8.13
CA ASN A 193 -13.34 22.25 7.09
C ASN A 193 -12.69 23.64 6.97
N HIS A 194 -12.01 24.11 8.03
CA HIS A 194 -11.20 25.31 8.00
C HIS A 194 -9.85 25.04 7.31
N TYR A 195 -9.09 24.05 7.80
CA TYR A 195 -7.73 23.80 7.33
C TYR A 195 -7.67 23.17 5.94
N VAL A 196 -8.69 22.47 5.48
CA VAL A 196 -8.74 21.87 4.13
C VAL A 196 -8.71 22.90 2.98
N LYS A 197 -9.02 24.16 3.30
CA LYS A 197 -8.93 25.32 2.38
C LYS A 197 -7.50 25.85 2.23
N ILE A 198 -6.65 25.56 3.22
CA ILE A 198 -5.27 26.05 3.32
C ILE A 198 -4.29 24.92 2.99
N VAL A 199 -4.61 23.70 3.42
CA VAL A 199 -3.77 22.51 3.31
C VAL A 199 -4.39 21.56 2.28
N PRO A 200 -4.00 21.65 0.99
CA PRO A 200 -4.61 20.85 -0.08
C PRO A 200 -4.40 19.34 0.09
N SER A 201 -3.34 18.94 0.82
CA SER A 201 -3.01 17.55 1.10
C SER A 201 -3.91 16.87 2.14
N ILE A 202 -4.80 17.56 2.85
CA ILE A 202 -5.75 16.92 3.76
C ILE A 202 -6.71 16.03 2.95
N PHE A 203 -6.73 14.74 3.28
CA PHE A 203 -7.45 13.72 2.55
C PHE A 203 -7.90 12.63 3.53
N GLY A 204 -9.14 12.15 3.47
CA GLY A 204 -9.54 11.15 4.46
C GLY A 204 -11.03 10.95 4.56
N GLY A 205 -11.44 10.26 5.62
CA GLY A 205 -12.86 10.05 5.87
C GLY A 205 -13.15 9.17 7.07
N SER A 206 -14.20 8.34 6.95
CA SER A 206 -14.74 7.59 8.08
C SER A 206 -15.10 6.15 7.72
N ALA A 207 -15.10 5.29 8.73
CA ALA A 207 -15.69 3.97 8.67
C ALA A 207 -17.21 4.06 8.87
N ASP A 208 -17.92 4.59 7.86
CA ASP A 208 -19.40 4.72 7.84
C ASP A 208 -19.99 5.60 8.96
N LEU A 209 -19.23 6.60 9.43
CA LEU A 209 -19.60 7.42 10.59
C LEU A 209 -19.38 8.93 10.36
N SER A 210 -19.26 9.39 9.12
CA SER A 210 -18.84 10.76 8.78
C SER A 210 -19.70 11.84 9.44
N HIS A 211 -21.02 11.65 9.47
CA HIS A 211 -21.96 12.54 10.15
C HIS A 211 -21.89 12.47 11.68
N SER A 212 -21.49 11.33 12.23
CA SER A 212 -21.40 11.12 13.69
C SER A 212 -20.09 11.62 14.27
N THR A 213 -18.99 11.45 13.53
CA THR A 213 -17.64 11.93 13.87
C THR A 213 -17.33 13.32 13.34
N MET A 214 -18.24 13.89 12.54
CA MET A 214 -18.13 15.23 11.93
C MET A 214 -16.90 15.38 11.02
N THR A 215 -16.63 14.36 10.20
CA THR A 215 -15.41 14.30 9.37
C THR A 215 -15.62 14.52 7.88
N ASP A 216 -16.86 14.79 7.47
CA ASP A 216 -17.17 15.14 6.09
C ASP A 216 -16.58 16.52 5.74
N ILE A 217 -15.85 16.57 4.63
CA ILE A 217 -15.31 17.80 4.07
C ILE A 217 -16.40 18.44 3.19
N LYS A 218 -16.99 19.52 3.69
CA LYS A 218 -18.12 20.20 3.06
C LYS A 218 -17.68 20.84 1.74
N GLY A 219 -18.46 20.59 0.70
CA GLY A 219 -18.20 21.12 -0.65
C GLY A 219 -17.23 20.29 -1.48
N GLU A 220 -16.60 19.26 -0.90
CA GLU A 220 -15.75 18.32 -1.62
C GLU A 220 -16.54 17.11 -2.12
N GLN A 221 -16.12 16.60 -3.28
CA GLN A 221 -16.72 15.38 -3.83
C GLN A 221 -16.20 14.12 -3.11
N PRO A 222 -16.95 13.02 -3.15
CA PRO A 222 -16.46 11.70 -2.77
C PRO A 222 -15.24 11.31 -3.61
N PHE A 223 -14.26 10.65 -2.98
CA PHE A 223 -13.26 9.85 -3.69
C PHE A 223 -13.92 8.56 -4.15
N ALA A 224 -14.18 8.44 -5.46
CA ALA A 224 -14.93 7.33 -6.05
C ALA A 224 -14.39 6.95 -7.44
N ALA A 225 -14.81 5.80 -7.96
CA ALA A 225 -14.35 5.30 -9.26
C ALA A 225 -14.70 6.25 -10.42
N GLU A 226 -15.76 7.04 -10.28
CA GLU A 226 -16.19 8.06 -11.23
C GLU A 226 -15.31 9.32 -11.16
N SER A 227 -14.70 9.61 -10.01
CA SER A 227 -13.78 10.72 -9.83
C SER A 227 -12.82 10.51 -8.64
N TYR A 228 -11.53 10.38 -8.96
CA TYR A 228 -10.46 10.25 -7.96
C TYR A 228 -9.96 11.59 -7.40
N SER A 229 -10.54 12.72 -7.83
CA SER A 229 -10.14 14.05 -7.32
C SER A 229 -10.84 14.44 -6.03
N GLY A 230 -11.92 13.74 -5.65
CA GLY A 230 -12.65 14.01 -4.41
C GLY A 230 -11.83 13.67 -3.18
N ARG A 231 -12.03 14.39 -2.07
CA ARG A 231 -11.22 14.25 -0.84
C ARG A 231 -11.89 13.51 0.32
N ASN A 232 -13.18 13.19 0.16
CA ASN A 232 -13.96 12.42 1.12
C ASN A 232 -13.92 10.92 0.80
N ILE A 233 -13.27 10.13 1.65
CA ILE A 233 -13.20 8.67 1.48
C ILE A 233 -14.28 7.97 2.32
N TYR A 234 -15.12 7.18 1.66
CA TYR A 234 -16.11 6.33 2.32
C TYR A 234 -15.55 4.91 2.46
N PHE A 235 -14.95 4.62 3.62
CA PHE A 235 -14.30 3.32 3.87
C PHE A 235 -15.32 2.18 4.09
N GLY A 236 -16.56 2.51 4.47
CA GLY A 236 -17.56 1.57 4.98
C GLY A 236 -17.18 1.04 6.37
N VAL A 237 -17.95 0.09 6.91
CA VAL A 237 -17.71 -0.53 8.23
C VAL A 237 -16.47 -1.44 8.18
N ARG A 238 -15.28 -0.83 8.16
CA ARG A 238 -13.99 -1.46 7.87
C ARG A 238 -12.85 -0.78 8.61
N GLU A 239 -12.96 -0.58 9.92
CA GLU A 239 -12.01 0.12 10.77
C GLU A 239 -10.56 -0.36 10.56
N HIS A 240 -10.37 -1.68 10.58
CA HIS A 240 -9.05 -2.29 10.44
C HIS A 240 -8.42 -1.97 9.08
N ALA A 241 -9.18 -2.13 7.99
CA ALA A 241 -8.71 -1.85 6.63
C ALA A 241 -8.52 -0.34 6.41
N MET A 242 -9.38 0.51 6.98
CA MET A 242 -9.27 1.96 6.98
C MET A 242 -7.95 2.40 7.64
N GLY A 243 -7.62 1.86 8.81
CA GLY A 243 -6.36 2.15 9.49
C GLY A 243 -5.14 1.76 8.65
N ALA A 244 -5.17 0.56 8.04
CA ALA A 244 -4.08 0.10 7.15
C ALA A 244 -3.95 0.97 5.89
N ALA A 245 -5.08 1.36 5.27
CA ALA A 245 -5.08 2.28 4.14
C ALA A 245 -4.55 3.67 4.53
N GLY A 246 -4.91 4.17 5.73
CA GLY A 246 -4.33 5.38 6.33
C GLY A 246 -2.81 5.36 6.38
N ASN A 247 -2.23 4.25 6.85
CA ASN A 247 -0.78 4.06 6.86
C ASN A 247 -0.19 4.04 5.44
N GLY A 248 -0.84 3.33 4.51
CA GLY A 248 -0.42 3.28 3.10
C GLY A 248 -0.39 4.66 2.45
N MET A 249 -1.43 5.47 2.69
CA MET A 249 -1.49 6.87 2.23
C MET A 249 -0.37 7.72 2.82
N ALA A 250 -0.10 7.58 4.13
CA ALA A 250 1.01 8.29 4.78
C ALA A 250 2.39 7.85 4.25
N LEU A 251 2.56 6.56 3.95
CA LEU A 251 3.80 6.00 3.40
C LEU A 251 4.05 6.43 1.95
N HIS A 252 2.99 6.50 1.13
CA HIS A 252 3.08 7.00 -0.23
C HIS A 252 3.56 8.46 -0.26
N GLY A 253 3.13 9.27 0.72
CA GLY A 253 3.38 10.71 0.73
C GLY A 253 2.41 11.44 -0.20
N GLY A 254 2.49 12.78 -0.20
CA GLY A 254 1.61 13.63 -0.99
C GLY A 254 0.21 13.88 -0.41
N VAL A 255 -0.16 13.19 0.67
CA VAL A 255 -1.40 13.45 1.42
C VAL A 255 -1.13 13.45 2.93
N LYS A 256 -1.98 14.14 3.69
CA LYS A 256 -2.08 14.11 5.14
C LYS A 256 -3.36 13.36 5.50
N PRO A 257 -3.28 12.02 5.65
CA PRO A 257 -4.48 11.20 5.81
C PRO A 257 -5.12 11.40 7.18
N PHE A 258 -6.44 11.40 7.23
CA PHE A 258 -7.19 11.18 8.47
C PHE A 258 -8.19 10.04 8.31
N VAL A 259 -8.46 9.37 9.43
CA VAL A 259 -9.41 8.27 9.53
C VAL A 259 -10.26 8.46 10.78
N SER A 260 -11.51 8.03 10.75
CA SER A 260 -12.41 8.22 11.90
C SER A 260 -13.41 7.09 12.10
N THR A 261 -13.66 6.79 13.37
CA THR A 261 -14.70 5.89 13.86
C THR A 261 -15.06 6.29 15.30
N PHE A 262 -16.01 5.63 15.94
CA PHE A 262 -16.23 5.80 17.37
C PHE A 262 -15.05 5.27 18.17
N PHE A 263 -14.73 5.94 19.29
CA PHE A 263 -13.57 5.58 20.10
C PHE A 263 -13.62 4.14 20.63
N VAL A 264 -14.82 3.62 20.94
CA VAL A 264 -15.00 2.22 21.35
C VAL A 264 -14.62 1.20 20.27
N PHE A 265 -14.68 1.57 18.98
CA PHE A 265 -14.24 0.71 17.87
C PHE A 265 -12.77 0.90 17.51
N SER A 266 -12.03 1.76 18.23
CA SER A 266 -10.58 1.91 18.03
C SER A 266 -9.83 0.59 18.21
N ASP A 267 -10.37 -0.32 19.03
CA ASP A 267 -9.82 -1.66 19.21
C ASP A 267 -9.72 -2.46 17.90
N TYR A 268 -10.64 -2.26 16.94
CA TYR A 268 -10.60 -2.92 15.63
C TYR A 268 -9.43 -2.47 14.76
N LEU A 269 -8.90 -1.26 14.97
CA LEU A 269 -7.74 -0.75 14.23
C LEU A 269 -6.48 -0.60 15.09
N ARG A 270 -6.49 -1.10 16.33
CA ARG A 270 -5.38 -0.96 17.30
C ARG A 270 -4.04 -1.49 16.79
N ARG A 271 -4.04 -2.52 15.96
CA ARG A 271 -2.81 -3.08 15.35
C ARG A 271 -2.31 -2.28 14.15
N GLN A 272 -3.09 -1.32 13.66
CA GLN A 272 -2.73 -0.42 12.56
C GLN A 272 -2.32 0.96 13.04
N SER A 273 -2.54 1.33 14.30
CA SER A 273 -1.89 2.49 14.92
C SER A 273 -0.39 2.21 15.08
N ALA A 274 0.33 2.18 13.96
CA ALA A 274 1.76 2.33 13.94
C ALA A 274 2.06 3.74 14.41
N TRP A 275 2.87 3.86 15.47
CA TRP A 275 3.52 5.13 15.80
C TRP A 275 4.35 5.53 14.59
N LEU A 276 3.78 6.34 13.69
CA LEU A 276 4.52 7.11 12.71
C LEU A 276 5.44 8.00 13.55
N ARG A 277 6.67 7.52 13.79
CA ARG A 277 7.72 8.31 14.43
C ARG A 277 7.82 9.59 13.62
N CYS A 278 7.46 10.71 14.22
CA CYS A 278 7.76 12.03 13.73
C CYS A 278 9.28 12.08 13.47
N LYS A 279 9.70 12.13 12.21
CA LYS A 279 11.13 12.19 11.83
C LYS A 279 11.81 13.48 12.33
N SER A 280 11.05 14.46 12.80
CA SER A 280 11.54 15.76 13.27
C SER A 280 11.48 15.97 14.79
N CYS A 281 11.42 14.89 15.60
CA CYS A 281 11.49 14.96 17.06
C CYS A 281 12.78 14.36 17.67
N LEU A 282 13.88 14.31 16.92
CA LEU A 282 15.23 14.05 17.45
C LEU A 282 16.20 15.09 16.93
#